data_AF-A0A951BGY5-F1
#
_entry.id   AF-A0A951BGY5-F1
#
_cell.length_a   1.000
_cell.length_b   1.000
_cell.length_c   1.000
_cell.angle_alpha   90.00
_cell.angle_beta   90.00
_cell.angle_gamma   90.00
#
_symmetry.space_group_name_H-M   'P 1'
#
loop_
_entity.id
_entity.type
_entity.pdbx_description
1 polymer ?
#
loop_
_entity_poly.entity_id
_entity_poly.type
_entity_poly.pdbx_seq_one_letter_code
_entity_poly.pdbx_strand_id
1 'polypeptide(L)' 'MPRFLNPPTVPPPLSRYSQAVVLGGAYKRLVVSGQLGVLPDGTVPEGLEAQMVQAFDN' A
#
# COMPACT_ATOMS: atom_id res chain seq x y z
N MET A 1 20.45 -0.82 5.01
CA MET A 1 19.72 0.45 4.84
C MET A 1 18.26 0.15 4.49
N PRO A 2 17.29 0.94 4.95
CA PRO A 2 15.88 0.76 4.57
C PRO A 2 15.69 0.99 3.07
N ARG A 3 14.89 0.14 2.44
CA ARG A 3 14.48 0.32 1.04
C ARG A 3 12.98 0.60 0.99
N PHE A 4 12.62 1.79 0.54
CA PHE A 4 11.24 2.25 0.42
C PHE A 4 10.63 1.81 -0.90
N LEU A 5 9.36 1.43 -0.89
CA LEU A 5 8.64 0.87 -2.04
C LEU A 5 7.32 1.62 -2.25
N ASN A 6 7.04 1.95 -3.52
CA ASN A 6 5.75 2.41 -4.01
C ASN A 6 5.45 1.62 -5.31
N PRO A 7 4.86 0.41 -5.21
CA PRO A 7 4.51 -0.39 -6.38
C PRO A 7 3.54 0.37 -7.30
N PRO A 8 3.63 0.21 -8.63
CA PRO A 8 2.69 0.86 -9.57
C PRO A 8 1.30 0.21 -9.58
N THR A 9 1.15 -0.93 -8.90
CA THR A 9 -0.10 -1.70 -8.81
C THR A 9 -1.02 -1.24 -7.69
N VAL A 10 -0.61 -0.24 -6.90
CA VAL A 10 -1.38 0.33 -5.78
C VAL A 10 -1.49 1.85 -5.96
N PRO A 11 -2.45 2.51 -5.29
CA PRO A 11 -2.53 3.96 -5.32
C PRO A 11 -1.22 4.63 -4.90
N PRO A 12 -0.82 5.76 -5.51
CA PRO A 12 0.34 6.51 -5.04
C PRO A 12 0.10 7.06 -3.62
N PRO A 13 1.16 7.23 -2.79
CA PRO A 13 1.01 7.85 -1.48
C PRO A 13 0.37 9.24 -1.56
N LEU A 14 -0.72 9.45 -0.81
CA LEU A 14 -1.45 10.74 -0.77
C LEU A 14 -0.77 11.83 0.05
N SER A 15 0.39 11.54 0.65
CA SER A 15 1.18 12.48 1.46
C SER A 15 2.64 12.02 1.52
N ARG A 16 3.45 12.59 2.41
CA ARG A 16 4.88 12.33 2.55
C ARG A 16 5.17 11.01 3.29
N TYR A 17 4.78 9.89 2.69
CA TYR A 17 5.10 8.53 3.16
C TYR A 17 5.45 7.59 1.99
N SER A 18 5.75 6.32 2.28
CA SER A 18 5.94 5.26 1.28
C SER A 18 5.04 4.08 1.61
N GLN A 19 4.51 3.39 0.59
CA GLN A 19 3.55 2.30 0.80
C GLN A 19 4.13 1.13 1.61
N ALA A 20 5.43 0.85 1.44
CA ALA A 20 6.12 -0.11 2.28
C ALA A 20 7.60 0.23 2.47
N VAL A 21 8.20 -0.39 3.49
CA VAL A 21 9.65 -0.38 3.71
C VAL A 21 10.16 -1.79 3.96
N VAL A 22 11.26 -2.13 3.29
CA VAL A 22 12.02 -3.35 3.55
C VAL A 22 13.21 -3.01 4.43
N LEU A 23 13.27 -3.66 5.58
CA LEU A 23 14.38 -3.60 6.53
C LEU A 23 15.19 -4.89 6.40
N GLY A 24 16.48 -4.74 6.11
CA GLY A 24 17.45 -5.85 6.14
C GLY A 24 18.29 -5.84 7.42
N GLY A 25 19.15 -6.84 7.59
CA GLY A 25 20.00 -7.03 8.77
C GLY A 25 20.07 -8.51 9.14
N ALA A 26 20.09 -8.81 10.45
CA ALA A 26 20.01 -10.18 10.95
C ALA A 26 18.71 -10.90 10.56
N TYR A 27 17.65 -10.14 10.25
CA TYR A 27 16.39 -10.63 9.70
C TYR A 27 15.89 -9.70 8.59
N LYS A 28 15.03 -10.24 7.73
CA LYS A 28 14.31 -9.46 6.71
C LYS A 28 12.92 -9.14 7.23
N ARG A 29 12.52 -7.87 7.17
CA ARG A 29 11.18 -7.41 7.55
C ARG A 29 10.60 -6.52 6.47
N LEU A 30 9.34 -6.75 6.12
CA LEU A 30 8.51 -5.85 5.33
C LEU A 30 7.49 -5.22 6.28
N VAL A 31 7.36 -3.89 6.23
CA VAL A 31 6.29 -3.16 6.91
C VAL A 31 5.48 -2.46 5.84
N VAL A 32 4.17 -2.71 5.83
CA VAL A 32 3.21 -2.14 4.87
C VAL A 32 2.39 -1.08 5.60
N SER A 33 2.17 0.07 4.97
CA SER A 33 1.27 1.11 5.48
C SER A 33 -0.19 0.64 5.42
N GLY A 34 -1.07 1.30 6.17
CA GLY A 34 -2.51 1.03 6.08
C GLY A 34 -3.01 1.27 4.66
N GLN A 35 -3.65 0.24 4.08
CA GLN A 35 -4.22 0.31 2.75
C GLN A 35 -5.69 0.73 2.82
N LEU A 36 -6.07 1.67 1.95
CA LEU A 36 -7.45 2.08 1.74
C LEU A 36 -8.01 1.32 0.54
N GLY A 37 -9.34 1.18 0.48
CA GLY A 37 -10.05 0.62 -0.66
C GLY A 37 -10.09 1.56 -1.85
N VAL A 38 -8.94 2.01 -2.33
CA VAL A 38 -8.78 2.92 -3.47
C VAL A 38 -8.10 2.14 -4.60
N LEU A 39 -8.60 2.27 -5.82
CA LEU A 39 -8.04 1.66 -7.02
C LEU A 39 -6.74 2.36 -7.44
N PRO A 40 -5.86 1.72 -8.23
CA PRO A 40 -4.60 2.34 -8.67
C PRO A 40 -4.78 3.64 -9.46
N ASP A 41 -5.94 3.85 -10.08
CA ASP A 41 -6.31 5.08 -10.78
C ASP A 41 -6.84 6.20 -9.86
N GLY A 42 -6.93 5.94 -8.55
CA GLY A 42 -7.39 6.86 -7.52
C GLY A 42 -8.90 6.85 -7.29
N THR A 43 -9.68 6.05 -8.02
CA THR A 43 -11.13 5.94 -7.82
C THR A 43 -11.47 5.04 -6.63
N VAL A 44 -12.66 5.22 -6.06
CA VAL A 44 -13.16 4.44 -4.93
C VAL A 44 -14.34 3.59 -5.41
N PRO A 45 -14.27 2.25 -5.33
CA PRO A 45 -15.38 1.40 -5.73
C PRO A 45 -16.58 1.59 -4.80
N GLU A 46 -17.77 1.33 -5.34
CA GLU A 46 -19.02 1.47 -4.61
C GLU A 46 -19.23 0.33 -3.61
N GLY A 47 -19.64 0.68 -2.39
CA GLY A 47 -20.00 -0.29 -1.36
C GLY A 47 -18.84 -0.75 -0.48
N LEU A 48 -19.19 -1.18 0.73
CA LEU A 48 -18.23 -1.56 1.76
C LEU A 48 -17.40 -2.78 1.36
N GLU A 49 -18.03 -3.82 0.81
CA GLU A 49 -17.36 -5.05 0.44
C GLU A 49 -16.30 -4.82 -0.64
N ALA A 50 -16.63 -4.08 -1.70
CA ALA A 50 -15.69 -3.77 -2.77
C ALA A 50 -14.50 -2.94 -2.28
N GLN A 51 -14.73 -2.00 -1.36
CA GLN A 51 -13.64 -1.24 -0.72
C GLN A 51 -12.77 -2.11 0.18
N MET A 52 -13.36 -3.06 0.92
CA MET A 52 -12.58 -4.00 1.74
C MET A 52 -11.72 -4.91 0.86
N VAL A 53 -12.29 -5.51 -0.19
CA VAL A 53 -11.54 -6.33 -1.15
C VAL A 53 -10.38 -5.53 -1.72
N GLN A 54 -10.65 -4.31 -2.21
CA GLN A 54 -9.59 -3.46 -2.76
C GLN A 54 -8.50 -3.12 -1.74
N ALA A 55 -8.85 -2.92 -0.46
CA ALA A 55 -7.87 -2.64 0.58
C ALA A 55 -6.94 -3.85 0.87
N PHE A 56 -7.42 -5.08 0.67
CA PHE A 56 -6.60 -6.29 0.79
C PHE A 56 -5.82 -6.62 -0.48
N ASP A 57 -6.31 -6.21 -1.66
CA ASP A 57 -5.63 -6.37 -2.95
C ASP A 57 -4.47 -5.38 -3.13
N ASN A 58 -4.52 -4.24 -2.43
CA ASN A 58 -3.45 -3.25 -2.34
C ASN A 58 -2.28 -3.75 -1.47
#